data_AF-A0A4Q7UY55-F1
#
_entry.id   AF-A0A4Q7UY55-F1
#
_cell.length_a   1.000
_cell.length_b   1.000
_cell.length_c   1.000
_cell.angle_alpha   90.00
_cell.angle_beta   90.00
_cell.angle_gamma   90.00
#
_symmetry.space_group_name_H-M   'P 1'
#
loop_
_entity.id
_entity.type
_entity.pdbx_description
1 polymer ?
#
loop_
_entity_poly.entity_id
_entity_poly.type
_entity_poly.pdbx_seq_one_letter_code
_entity_poly.pdbx_strand_id
1 'polypeptide(L)'
;MRGAARYGIEHEVALLRDDGTLADFTSLRYSEVAAIVDELPEDPADRRDLRIGDAGIRRKRWYAEGFERFDDDGRLVRFDPKGIEIRTRIHDDVDAVTGALERDLSSLTGVAARHGLHPLAIGFNPLRSAYRLEPPANAFELAAQAGSPEERTAHLHMVTYGPDLNLSFPDSPSDPATMADAGAKLTHLSPYLVPLSFSSPFRDGGAWGGLSARTAVRTGPRPAVLVYLDPSDPLQVSDPSLTRHAGIPAEVGRIEFKAFDACPDPALYAELLSLLTGLLRDTTLPGRRTTPDAALHRRAAVDGLHDAGIRAGACAALDAAADALRGEPEHLDRLRSLRGRIERRECPAQDLLARRRRGGPVAGLPARTPAIR
;
A
#
# COMPACT_ATOMS: atom_id res chain seq x y z
N MET A 1 -13.39 -13.82 11.75
CA MET A 1 -13.94 -14.02 10.39
C MET A 1 -14.09 -15.50 10.10
N ARG A 2 -15.07 -15.91 9.28
CA ARG A 2 -15.43 -17.29 8.92
C ARG A 2 -15.69 -17.39 7.40
N GLY A 3 -15.61 -18.61 6.87
CA GLY A 3 -15.88 -18.88 5.46
C GLY A 3 -14.72 -18.51 4.53
N ALA A 4 -14.93 -18.69 3.23
CA ALA A 4 -13.94 -18.36 2.20
C ALA A 4 -13.68 -16.84 2.17
N ALA A 5 -12.43 -16.45 2.01
CA ALA A 5 -12.08 -15.05 1.84
C ALA A 5 -12.07 -14.67 0.36
N ARG A 6 -12.34 -13.40 0.07
CA ARG A 6 -12.14 -12.78 -1.23
C ARG A 6 -11.05 -11.72 -1.14
N TYR A 7 -10.39 -11.48 -2.26
CA TYR A 7 -9.16 -10.70 -2.31
C TYR A 7 -9.19 -9.63 -3.39
N GLY A 8 -8.59 -8.49 -3.08
CA GLY A 8 -8.26 -7.45 -4.05
C GLY A 8 -6.92 -6.81 -3.68
N ILE A 9 -6.24 -6.23 -4.67
CA ILE A 9 -5.00 -5.48 -4.45
C ILE A 9 -5.12 -4.15 -5.18
N GLU A 10 -4.92 -3.06 -4.45
CA GLU A 10 -4.53 -1.78 -5.05
C GLU A 10 -3.01 -1.67 -4.93
N HIS A 11 -2.33 -1.21 -5.98
CA HIS A 11 -0.88 -1.17 -6.03
C HIS A 11 -0.38 0.10 -6.72
N GLU A 12 0.22 0.97 -5.93
CA GLU A 12 0.84 2.19 -6.45
C GLU A 12 2.21 1.88 -7.08
N VAL A 13 2.43 2.35 -8.31
CA VAL A 13 3.73 2.26 -9.00
C VAL A 13 4.27 3.64 -9.31
N ALA A 14 5.55 3.83 -9.01
CA ALA A 14 6.32 4.98 -9.49
C ALA A 14 6.74 4.75 -10.95
N LEU A 15 7.26 5.80 -11.59
CA LEU A 15 7.71 5.75 -12.98
C LEU A 15 9.16 6.22 -13.10
N LEU A 16 9.96 5.53 -13.91
CA LEU A 16 11.27 5.99 -14.35
C LEU A 16 11.22 6.47 -15.80
N ARG A 17 12.05 7.43 -16.16
CA ARG A 17 12.36 7.78 -17.55
C ARG A 17 13.36 6.77 -18.14
N ASP A 18 13.53 6.79 -19.46
CA ASP A 18 14.52 5.96 -20.18
C ASP A 18 15.97 6.14 -19.68
N ASP A 19 16.31 7.33 -19.19
CA ASP A 19 17.63 7.62 -18.61
C ASP A 19 17.79 7.12 -17.15
N GLY A 20 16.75 6.48 -16.61
CA GLY A 20 16.70 5.93 -15.26
C GLY A 20 16.37 6.96 -14.18
N THR A 21 16.06 8.21 -14.52
CA THR A 21 15.61 9.22 -13.55
C THR A 21 14.18 8.94 -13.08
N LEU A 22 13.88 9.26 -11.82
CA LEU A 22 12.54 9.13 -11.27
C LEU A 22 11.63 10.24 -11.81
N ALA A 23 10.53 9.85 -12.45
CA ALA A 23 9.46 10.75 -12.85
C ALA A 23 8.45 10.87 -11.70
N ASP A 24 8.64 11.86 -10.84
CA ASP A 24 7.71 12.20 -9.75
C ASP A 24 6.96 13.51 -10.00
N PHE A 25 6.19 13.98 -9.01
CA PHE A 25 5.37 15.19 -9.05
C PHE A 25 6.09 16.50 -9.41
N THR A 26 7.42 16.49 -9.52
CA THR A 26 8.20 17.65 -9.98
C THR A 26 8.49 17.66 -11.47
N SER A 27 8.31 16.53 -12.15
CA SER A 27 8.76 16.31 -13.53
C SER A 27 7.78 15.54 -14.41
N LEU A 28 6.93 14.71 -13.80
CA LEU A 28 5.88 13.95 -14.44
C LEU A 28 4.65 14.85 -14.67
N ARG A 29 4.15 14.88 -15.90
CA ARG A 29 2.94 15.65 -16.26
C ARG A 29 1.72 14.73 -16.28
N TYR A 30 0.57 15.28 -15.91
CA TYR A 30 -0.69 14.53 -15.98
C TYR A 30 -0.95 13.98 -17.39
N SER A 31 -0.67 14.73 -18.45
CA SER A 31 -0.87 14.29 -19.83
C SER A 31 -0.03 13.06 -20.21
N GLU A 32 1.14 12.87 -19.61
CA GLU A 32 1.99 11.69 -19.86
C GLU A 32 1.37 10.45 -19.23
N VAL A 33 0.85 10.58 -18.00
CA VAL A 33 0.18 9.49 -17.30
C VAL A 33 -1.17 9.16 -17.94
N ALA A 34 -1.94 10.18 -18.30
CA ALA A 34 -3.24 10.04 -18.95
C ALA A 34 -3.11 9.30 -20.29
N ALA A 35 -2.10 9.62 -21.11
CA ALA A 35 -1.87 8.93 -22.37
C ALA A 35 -1.65 7.41 -22.20
N ILE A 36 -0.94 7.00 -21.15
CA ILE A 36 -0.75 5.59 -20.80
C ILE A 36 -2.08 4.96 -20.37
N VAL A 37 -2.81 5.60 -19.45
CA VAL A 37 -4.09 5.10 -18.93
C VAL A 37 -5.15 4.99 -20.02
N ASP A 38 -5.17 5.93 -20.97
CA ASP A 38 -6.12 5.94 -22.09
C ASP A 38 -5.88 4.77 -23.05
N GLU A 39 -4.62 4.39 -23.28
CA GLU A 39 -4.24 3.28 -24.16
C GLU A 39 -4.41 1.89 -23.50
N LEU A 40 -4.43 1.83 -22.16
CA LEU A 40 -4.70 0.59 -21.43
C LEU A 40 -6.15 0.11 -21.64
N PRO A 41 -6.38 -1.21 -21.68
CA PRO A 41 -7.69 -1.76 -22.01
C PRO A 41 -8.75 -1.44 -20.94
N GLU A 42 -10.00 -1.35 -21.37
CA GLU A 42 -11.16 -1.36 -20.47
C GLU A 42 -11.68 -2.79 -20.32
N ASP A 43 -12.12 -3.17 -19.12
CA ASP A 43 -12.91 -4.38 -18.91
C ASP A 43 -14.30 -3.99 -18.37
N PRO A 44 -15.40 -4.30 -19.07
CA PRO A 44 -16.75 -4.02 -18.60
C PRO A 44 -17.06 -4.60 -17.20
N ALA A 45 -16.41 -5.69 -16.81
CA ALA A 45 -16.58 -6.32 -15.51
C ALA A 45 -16.04 -5.46 -14.35
N ASP A 46 -15.19 -4.48 -14.62
CA ASP A 46 -14.61 -3.60 -13.60
C ASP A 46 -15.67 -2.81 -12.85
N ARG A 47 -16.75 -2.41 -13.54
CA ARG A 47 -17.81 -1.56 -12.97
C ARG A 47 -18.57 -2.21 -11.82
N ARG A 48 -18.52 -3.54 -11.71
CA ARG A 48 -19.16 -4.28 -10.62
C ARG A 48 -18.33 -4.24 -9.34
N ASP A 49 -17.00 -4.30 -9.50
CA ASP A 49 -16.08 -4.60 -8.41
C ASP A 49 -15.24 -3.38 -8.00
N LEU A 50 -15.15 -2.36 -8.87
CA LEU A 50 -14.34 -1.16 -8.65
C LEU A 50 -15.20 0.09 -8.59
N ARG A 51 -14.97 0.91 -7.57
CA ARG A 51 -15.53 2.26 -7.51
C ARG A 51 -14.92 3.11 -8.62
N ILE A 52 -15.80 3.70 -9.44
CA ILE A 52 -15.43 4.77 -10.36
C ILE A 52 -15.41 6.06 -9.55
N GLY A 53 -14.25 6.74 -9.50
CA GLY A 53 -14.10 8.01 -8.80
C GLY A 53 -14.56 9.19 -9.66
N ASP A 54 -15.02 10.24 -9.01
CA ASP A 54 -15.46 11.47 -9.65
C ASP A 54 -14.28 12.34 -10.08
N ALA A 55 -14.50 13.24 -11.06
CA ALA A 55 -13.51 13.95 -11.89
C ALA A 55 -12.93 13.16 -13.08
N GLY A 56 -13.35 11.91 -13.32
CA GLY A 56 -13.01 11.16 -14.53
C GLY A 56 -11.62 10.50 -14.52
N ILE A 57 -10.92 10.54 -13.39
CA ILE A 57 -9.56 9.97 -13.22
C ILE A 57 -9.61 8.45 -13.00
N ARG A 58 -10.55 7.96 -12.18
CA ARG A 58 -10.66 6.53 -11.79
C ARG A 58 -11.67 5.76 -12.63
N ARG A 59 -11.44 5.65 -13.95
CA ARG A 59 -12.38 4.95 -14.87
C ARG A 59 -12.05 3.48 -15.14
N LYS A 60 -10.78 3.10 -15.01
CA LYS A 60 -10.27 1.76 -15.30
C LYS A 60 -9.57 1.18 -14.05
N ARG A 61 -9.04 -0.04 -14.18
CA ARG A 61 -8.12 -0.65 -13.19
C ARG A 61 -6.89 0.20 -12.96
N TRP A 62 -6.45 0.92 -13.99
CA TRP A 62 -5.36 1.87 -13.90
C TRP A 62 -5.90 3.27 -13.81
N TYR A 63 -5.28 4.09 -12.98
CA TYR A 63 -5.55 5.52 -12.96
C TYR A 63 -4.31 6.31 -12.55
N ALA A 64 -4.31 7.59 -12.92
CA ALA A 64 -3.25 8.51 -12.53
C ALA A 64 -3.30 8.71 -11.00
N GLU A 65 -2.22 8.38 -10.33
CA GLU A 65 -2.10 8.53 -8.88
C GLU A 65 -1.34 9.82 -8.57
N GLY A 66 -1.89 10.65 -7.68
CA GLY A 66 -1.42 12.03 -7.54
C GLY A 66 -2.25 12.91 -6.62
N PHE A 67 -1.97 14.21 -6.68
CA PHE A 67 -2.65 15.22 -5.87
C PHE A 67 -3.47 16.15 -6.77
N GLU A 68 -4.75 16.28 -6.45
CA GLU A 68 -5.69 17.18 -7.14
C GLU A 68 -5.59 18.59 -6.56
N ARG A 69 -5.56 19.60 -7.44
CA ARG A 69 -5.56 21.02 -7.07
C ARG A 69 -6.84 21.67 -7.54
N PHE A 70 -7.44 22.46 -6.67
CA PHE A 70 -8.74 23.10 -6.92
C PHE A 70 -8.62 24.62 -6.92
N ASP A 71 -9.49 25.32 -7.65
CA ASP A 71 -9.71 26.75 -7.46
C ASP A 71 -10.59 27.02 -6.21
N ASP A 72 -10.85 28.29 -5.90
CA ASP A 72 -11.67 28.69 -4.75
C ASP A 72 -13.14 28.25 -4.87
N ASP A 73 -13.61 27.94 -6.09
CA ASP A 73 -14.95 27.43 -6.37
C ASP A 73 -15.00 25.88 -6.30
N GLY A 74 -13.89 25.22 -6.01
CA GLY A 74 -13.78 23.77 -5.96
C GLY A 74 -13.70 23.08 -7.32
N ARG A 75 -13.35 23.80 -8.39
CA ARG A 75 -13.08 23.20 -9.71
C ARG A 75 -11.65 22.70 -9.78
N LEU A 76 -11.45 21.49 -10.32
CA LEU A 76 -10.12 20.93 -10.57
C LEU A 76 -9.36 21.81 -11.59
N VAL A 77 -8.20 22.33 -11.21
CA VAL A 77 -7.36 23.19 -12.06
C VAL A 77 -5.99 22.59 -12.38
N ARG A 78 -5.50 21.66 -11.56
CA ARG A 78 -4.22 20.96 -11.79
C ARG A 78 -4.25 19.59 -11.14
N PHE A 79 -3.50 18.65 -11.72
CA PHE A 79 -3.23 17.35 -11.14
C PHE A 79 -1.73 17.13 -11.14
N ASP A 80 -1.16 16.91 -9.95
CA ASP A 80 0.27 16.66 -9.75
C ASP A 80 0.48 15.14 -9.60
N PRO A 81 0.90 14.42 -10.65
CA PRO A 81 1.02 12.97 -10.60
C PRO A 81 2.28 12.52 -9.87
N LYS A 82 2.19 11.40 -9.15
CA LYS A 82 3.34 10.67 -8.62
C LYS A 82 3.56 9.31 -9.29
N GLY A 83 2.57 8.83 -10.04
CA GLY A 83 2.65 7.54 -10.71
C GLY A 83 1.30 7.05 -11.21
N ILE A 84 1.14 5.74 -11.24
CA ILE A 84 -0.10 5.05 -11.62
C ILE A 84 -0.47 4.10 -10.50
N GLU A 85 -1.75 4.00 -10.17
CA GLU A 85 -2.24 2.93 -9.31
C GLU A 85 -2.96 1.88 -10.16
N ILE A 86 -2.72 0.61 -9.82
CA ILE A 86 -3.40 -0.56 -10.37
C ILE A 86 -4.39 -1.06 -9.32
N ARG A 87 -5.61 -1.40 -9.72
CA ARG A 87 -6.62 -2.04 -8.86
C ARG A 87 -7.09 -3.33 -9.52
N THR A 88 -6.86 -4.45 -8.86
CA THR A 88 -7.42 -5.72 -9.31
C THR A 88 -8.91 -5.77 -9.02
N ARG A 89 -9.65 -6.59 -9.77
CA ARG A 89 -11.00 -6.97 -9.37
C ARG A 89 -10.97 -7.80 -8.07
N ILE A 90 -12.15 -8.15 -7.58
CA ILE A 90 -12.31 -9.08 -6.47
C ILE A 90 -12.16 -10.51 -6.99
N HIS A 91 -11.30 -11.30 -6.35
CA HIS A 91 -11.04 -12.70 -6.67
C HIS A 91 -11.32 -13.60 -5.47
N ASP A 92 -11.74 -14.84 -5.71
CA ASP A 92 -12.04 -15.81 -4.65
C ASP A 92 -10.80 -16.57 -4.14
N ASP A 93 -9.62 -16.30 -4.72
CA ASP A 93 -8.37 -16.98 -4.39
C ASP A 93 -7.14 -16.06 -4.50
N VAL A 94 -6.10 -16.37 -3.72
CA VAL A 94 -4.84 -15.62 -3.62
C VAL A 94 -4.00 -15.69 -4.90
N ASP A 95 -3.92 -16.84 -5.57
CA ASP A 95 -3.17 -16.95 -6.83
C ASP A 95 -3.90 -16.22 -7.95
N ALA A 96 -5.24 -16.25 -7.95
CA ALA A 96 -6.04 -15.52 -8.92
C ALA A 96 -5.81 -14.00 -8.85
N VAL A 97 -5.79 -13.41 -7.65
CA VAL A 97 -5.57 -11.97 -7.47
C VAL A 97 -4.12 -11.55 -7.77
N THR A 98 -3.14 -12.34 -7.36
CA THR A 98 -1.72 -12.02 -7.61
C THR A 98 -1.36 -12.20 -9.08
N GLY A 99 -1.86 -13.25 -9.73
CA GLY A 99 -1.74 -13.41 -11.17
C GLY A 99 -2.46 -12.31 -11.96
N ALA A 100 -3.56 -11.74 -11.43
CA ALA A 100 -4.20 -10.57 -12.04
C ALA A 100 -3.32 -9.33 -11.96
N LEU A 101 -2.75 -9.05 -10.77
CA LEU A 101 -1.79 -7.95 -10.59
C LEU A 101 -0.58 -8.09 -11.53
N GLU A 102 -0.02 -9.29 -11.69
CA GLU A 102 1.10 -9.56 -12.60
C GLU A 102 0.77 -9.24 -14.06
N ARG A 103 -0.40 -9.68 -14.54
CA ARG A 103 -0.88 -9.37 -15.90
C ARG A 103 -1.12 -7.88 -16.08
N ASP A 104 -1.65 -7.23 -15.05
CA ASP A 104 -1.96 -5.80 -15.10
C ASP A 104 -0.67 -4.95 -15.07
N LEU A 105 0.34 -5.36 -14.29
CA LEU A 105 1.68 -4.78 -14.28
C LEU A 105 2.41 -4.99 -15.63
N SER A 106 2.29 -6.17 -16.22
CA SER A 106 2.88 -6.48 -17.53
C SER A 106 2.28 -5.61 -18.63
N SER A 107 0.95 -5.47 -18.62
CA SER A 107 0.23 -4.59 -19.54
C SER A 107 0.68 -3.14 -19.38
N LEU A 108 0.70 -2.64 -18.14
CA LEU A 108 1.17 -1.29 -17.82
C LEU A 108 2.61 -1.07 -18.30
N THR A 109 3.51 -2.03 -18.07
CA THR A 109 4.91 -1.95 -18.49
C THR A 109 5.02 -1.84 -20.01
N GLY A 110 4.29 -2.68 -20.75
CA GLY A 110 4.30 -2.66 -22.21
C GLY A 110 3.74 -1.36 -22.81
N VAL A 111 2.70 -0.78 -22.20
CA VAL A 111 2.15 0.52 -22.63
C VAL A 111 3.10 1.66 -22.25
N ALA A 112 3.49 1.76 -20.98
CA ALA A 112 4.33 2.84 -20.47
C ALA A 112 5.67 2.96 -21.23
N ALA A 113 6.27 1.84 -21.62
CA ALA A 113 7.52 1.83 -22.37
C ALA A 113 7.40 2.54 -23.74
N ARG A 114 6.23 2.52 -24.38
CA ARG A 114 5.97 3.27 -25.64
C ARG A 114 5.99 4.78 -25.43
N HIS A 115 5.80 5.23 -24.19
CA HIS A 115 5.81 6.62 -23.77
C HIS A 115 7.12 7.02 -23.03
N GLY A 116 8.17 6.18 -23.11
CA GLY A 116 9.47 6.46 -22.48
C GLY A 116 9.44 6.41 -20.95
N LEU A 117 8.50 5.65 -20.38
CA LEU A 117 8.28 5.51 -18.96
C LEU A 117 8.30 4.03 -18.53
N HIS A 118 8.91 3.74 -17.38
CA HIS A 118 9.10 2.39 -16.86
C HIS A 118 8.53 2.28 -15.44
N PRO A 119 7.47 1.48 -15.22
CA PRO A 119 6.92 1.26 -13.89
C PRO A 119 7.94 0.67 -12.91
N LEU A 120 7.89 1.12 -11.67
CA LEU A 120 8.78 0.71 -10.60
C LEU A 120 8.04 0.63 -9.26
N ALA A 121 8.18 -0.50 -8.57
CA ALA A 121 7.75 -0.63 -7.19
C ALA A 121 8.84 -0.11 -6.23
N ILE A 122 8.48 0.89 -5.44
CA ILE A 122 9.26 1.46 -4.34
C ILE A 122 8.32 1.72 -3.18
N GLY A 123 8.78 1.66 -1.93
CA GLY A 123 7.93 2.07 -0.79
C GLY A 123 7.89 3.60 -0.57
N PHE A 124 8.93 4.32 -0.99
CA PHE A 124 9.08 5.75 -0.70
C PHE A 124 9.87 6.44 -1.80
N ASN A 125 9.60 7.72 -2.04
CA ASN A 125 10.35 8.54 -2.99
C ASN A 125 11.81 8.67 -2.51
N PRO A 126 12.79 8.08 -3.22
CA PRO A 126 14.18 8.05 -2.78
C PRO A 126 14.89 9.40 -2.91
N LEU A 127 14.32 10.35 -3.65
CA LEU A 127 14.89 11.68 -3.89
C LEU A 127 14.30 12.76 -3.00
N ARG A 128 13.07 12.58 -2.48
CA ARG A 128 12.33 13.64 -1.79
C ARG A 128 11.54 13.10 -0.60
N SER A 129 11.77 13.69 0.57
CA SER A 129 11.02 13.37 1.79
C SER A 129 9.68 14.10 1.96
N ALA A 130 9.38 15.10 1.12
CA ALA A 130 8.15 15.87 1.24
C ALA A 130 7.61 16.36 -0.11
N TYR A 131 6.28 16.47 -0.17
CA TYR A 131 5.56 17.19 -1.20
C TYR A 131 5.14 18.55 -0.64
N ARG A 132 5.43 19.63 -1.37
CA ARG A 132 5.05 21.00 -1.00
C ARG A 132 4.04 21.51 -2.02
N LEU A 133 2.92 22.01 -1.52
CA LEU A 133 1.91 22.65 -2.35
C LEU A 133 2.44 24.00 -2.83
N GLU A 134 2.63 24.11 -4.14
CA GLU A 134 3.01 25.36 -4.80
C GLU A 134 2.03 25.65 -5.94
N PRO A 135 1.22 26.73 -5.87
CA PRO A 135 1.09 27.64 -4.73
C PRO A 135 0.52 26.92 -3.48
N PRO A 136 0.62 27.52 -2.27
CA PRO A 136 -0.01 27.00 -1.06
C PRO A 136 -1.51 26.69 -1.23
N ALA A 137 -2.04 25.87 -0.32
CA ALA A 137 -3.46 25.50 -0.35
C ALA A 137 -4.36 26.75 -0.25
N ASN A 138 -5.38 26.84 -1.10
CA ASN A 138 -6.38 27.91 -1.01
C ASN A 138 -7.46 27.58 0.05
N ALA A 139 -8.47 28.45 0.18
CA ALA A 139 -9.51 28.28 1.20
C ALA A 139 -10.33 26.99 1.00
N PHE A 140 -10.65 26.65 -0.24
CA PHE A 140 -11.35 25.42 -0.58
C PHE A 140 -10.52 24.19 -0.21
N GLU A 141 -9.26 24.15 -0.63
CA GLU A 141 -8.33 23.04 -0.37
C GLU A 141 -8.06 22.85 1.13
N LEU A 142 -7.93 23.94 1.90
CA LEU A 142 -7.78 23.88 3.36
C LEU A 142 -9.04 23.32 4.03
N ALA A 143 -10.23 23.71 3.57
CA ALA A 143 -11.49 23.17 4.08
C ALA A 143 -11.64 21.68 3.74
N ALA A 144 -11.30 21.28 2.52
CA ALA A 144 -11.30 19.88 2.09
C ALA A 144 -10.33 19.03 2.92
N GLN A 145 -9.10 19.53 3.12
CA GLN A 145 -8.09 18.86 3.95
C GLN A 145 -8.57 18.66 5.39
N ALA A 146 -9.34 19.60 5.95
CA ALA A 146 -9.89 19.46 7.30
C ALA A 146 -11.04 18.43 7.41
N GLY A 147 -11.57 17.93 6.28
CA GLY A 147 -12.77 17.09 6.23
C GLY A 147 -12.59 15.66 6.77
N SER A 148 -11.38 15.11 6.75
CA SER A 148 -11.09 13.80 7.37
C SER A 148 -9.62 13.66 7.78
N PRO A 149 -9.28 12.72 8.69
CA PRO A 149 -7.88 12.45 9.04
C PRO A 149 -6.98 12.15 7.84
N GLU A 150 -7.50 11.43 6.85
CA GLU A 150 -6.77 11.06 5.64
C GLU A 150 -6.54 12.26 4.73
N GLU A 151 -7.52 13.16 4.59
CA GLU A 151 -7.36 14.38 3.77
C GLU A 151 -6.33 15.34 4.39
N ARG A 152 -6.29 15.47 5.72
CA ARG A 152 -5.26 16.29 6.42
C ARG A 152 -3.84 15.85 6.12
N THR A 153 -3.68 14.58 5.74
CA THR A 153 -2.39 13.92 5.54
C THR A 153 -2.15 13.52 4.09
N ALA A 154 -2.98 13.99 3.15
CA ALA A 154 -2.86 13.68 1.73
C ALA A 154 -1.46 14.01 1.17
N HIS A 155 -0.84 15.10 1.56
CA HIS A 155 0.54 15.39 1.13
C HIS A 155 1.58 14.26 1.39
N LEU A 156 1.34 13.36 2.36
CA LEU A 156 2.18 12.19 2.60
C LEU A 156 2.07 11.11 1.51
N HIS A 157 0.90 10.95 0.86
CA HIS A 157 0.73 9.96 -0.22
C HIS A 157 1.62 10.28 -1.43
N MET A 158 1.96 11.55 -1.62
CA MET A 158 2.81 12.00 -2.73
C MET A 158 4.26 11.52 -2.67
N VAL A 159 4.74 11.06 -1.51
CA VAL A 159 6.11 10.52 -1.34
C VAL A 159 6.11 9.07 -0.86
N THR A 160 4.97 8.47 -0.55
CA THR A 160 4.85 7.11 -0.03
C THR A 160 4.11 6.24 -1.02
N TYR A 161 4.51 4.99 -1.21
CA TYR A 161 3.91 4.07 -2.17
C TYR A 161 3.66 2.74 -1.49
N GLY A 162 2.45 2.21 -1.55
CA GLY A 162 2.12 0.93 -0.95
C GLY A 162 1.15 0.13 -1.80
N PRO A 163 1.02 -1.16 -1.50
CA PRO A 163 -0.18 -1.87 -1.83
C PRO A 163 -1.23 -1.60 -0.74
N ASP A 164 -2.48 -1.62 -1.16
CA ASP A 164 -3.61 -1.83 -0.28
C ASP A 164 -4.12 -3.25 -0.50
N LEU A 165 -3.91 -4.11 0.51
CA LEU A 165 -4.32 -5.50 0.46
C LEU A 165 -5.73 -5.63 1.03
N ASN A 166 -6.67 -6.00 0.16
CA ASN A 166 -8.09 -6.03 0.45
C ASN A 166 -8.58 -7.45 0.67
N LEU A 167 -9.30 -7.66 1.77
CA LEU A 167 -9.91 -8.93 2.13
C LEU A 167 -11.38 -8.72 2.52
N SER A 168 -12.25 -9.65 2.16
CA SER A 168 -13.61 -9.74 2.71
C SER A 168 -13.99 -11.20 2.92
N PHE A 169 -14.98 -11.43 3.78
CA PHE A 169 -15.47 -12.78 4.11
C PHE A 169 -16.99 -12.78 3.94
N PRO A 170 -17.52 -13.09 2.73
CA PRO A 170 -18.94 -12.97 2.43
C PRO A 170 -19.87 -13.76 3.37
N ASP A 171 -19.38 -14.85 3.96
CA ASP A 171 -20.13 -15.68 4.90
C ASP A 171 -20.01 -15.20 6.37
N SER A 172 -19.25 -14.12 6.61
CA SER A 172 -19.12 -13.52 7.93
C SER A 172 -20.10 -12.37 8.10
N PRO A 173 -20.56 -12.11 9.34
CA PRO A 173 -21.25 -10.86 9.66
C PRO A 173 -20.37 -9.67 9.30
N SER A 174 -20.95 -8.71 8.58
CA SER A 174 -20.34 -7.41 8.31
C SER A 174 -20.80 -6.34 9.31
N ASP A 175 -21.28 -6.76 10.49
CA ASP A 175 -21.77 -5.82 11.51
C ASP A 175 -20.63 -4.91 12.01
N PRO A 176 -20.93 -3.66 12.40
CA PRO A 176 -19.90 -2.68 12.74
C PRO A 176 -18.92 -3.12 13.84
N ALA A 177 -19.40 -3.86 14.85
CA ALA A 177 -18.56 -4.27 15.98
C ALA A 177 -17.55 -5.34 15.56
N THR A 178 -18.01 -6.36 14.82
CA THR A 178 -17.14 -7.41 14.27
C THR A 178 -16.09 -6.83 13.32
N MET A 179 -16.49 -5.90 12.46
CA MET A 179 -15.60 -5.27 11.50
C MET A 179 -14.57 -4.36 12.18
N ALA A 180 -15.00 -3.53 13.15
CA ALA A 180 -14.10 -2.68 13.90
C ALA A 180 -13.10 -3.48 14.76
N ASP A 181 -13.51 -4.60 15.37
CA ASP A 181 -12.62 -5.50 16.11
C ASP A 181 -11.51 -6.06 15.21
N ALA A 182 -11.89 -6.54 14.01
CA ALA A 182 -10.95 -7.05 13.03
C ALA A 182 -9.94 -5.99 12.57
N GLY A 183 -10.42 -4.79 12.24
CA GLY A 183 -9.56 -3.66 11.90
C GLY A 183 -8.63 -3.26 13.05
N ALA A 184 -9.13 -3.26 14.29
CA ALA A 184 -8.35 -2.90 15.46
C ALA A 184 -7.28 -3.94 15.81
N LYS A 185 -7.55 -5.22 15.57
CA LYS A 185 -6.56 -6.30 15.71
C LYS A 185 -5.41 -6.12 14.72
N LEU A 186 -5.72 -5.96 13.44
CA LEU A 186 -4.70 -5.79 12.41
C LEU A 186 -3.92 -4.47 12.60
N THR A 187 -4.58 -3.41 13.06
CA THR A 187 -3.89 -2.14 13.42
C THR A 187 -2.94 -2.35 14.60
N HIS A 188 -3.33 -3.09 15.63
CA HIS A 188 -2.43 -3.46 16.73
C HIS A 188 -1.22 -4.26 16.24
N LEU A 189 -1.45 -5.23 15.35
CA LEU A 189 -0.40 -6.11 14.85
C LEU A 189 0.52 -5.44 13.83
N SER A 190 0.08 -4.36 13.18
CA SER A 190 0.78 -3.75 12.05
C SER A 190 2.29 -3.52 12.23
N PRO A 191 2.83 -3.09 13.40
CA PRO A 191 4.28 -2.90 13.57
C PRO A 191 5.10 -4.19 13.45
N TYR A 192 4.48 -5.34 13.71
CA TYR A 192 5.09 -6.66 13.59
C TYR A 192 4.98 -7.24 12.18
N LEU A 193 4.02 -6.75 11.37
CA LEU A 193 3.76 -7.27 10.03
C LEU A 193 4.55 -6.50 8.97
N VAL A 194 4.56 -5.16 9.05
CA VAL A 194 5.17 -4.30 8.02
C VAL A 194 6.64 -4.61 7.69
N PRO A 195 7.49 -5.10 8.61
CA PRO A 195 8.88 -5.44 8.28
C PRO A 195 9.05 -6.46 7.15
N LEU A 196 8.06 -7.32 6.92
CA LEU A 196 8.08 -8.31 5.85
C LEU A 196 8.15 -7.68 4.46
N SER A 197 7.63 -6.45 4.32
CA SER A 197 7.50 -5.74 3.04
C SER A 197 8.50 -4.61 2.83
N PHE A 198 9.29 -4.24 3.85
CA PHE A 198 10.11 -3.03 3.80
C PHE A 198 10.96 -2.96 2.53
N SER A 199 10.79 -1.88 1.76
CA SER A 199 11.42 -1.69 0.46
C SER A 199 11.86 -0.24 0.24
N SER A 200 11.89 0.58 1.30
CA SER A 200 12.19 2.01 1.22
C SER A 200 13.35 2.48 2.11
N PRO A 201 14.58 1.96 1.90
CA PRO A 201 15.75 2.35 2.70
C PRO A 201 16.42 3.66 2.23
N PHE A 202 15.84 4.36 1.24
CA PHE A 202 16.38 5.61 0.68
C PHE A 202 15.38 6.76 0.79
N ARG A 203 15.90 7.97 1.06
CA ARG A 203 15.21 9.26 0.92
C ARG A 203 16.24 10.38 0.78
N ASP A 204 15.85 11.52 0.23
CA ASP A 204 16.74 12.69 0.04
C ASP A 204 18.07 12.36 -0.66
N GLY A 205 18.03 11.44 -1.64
CA GLY A 205 19.17 11.05 -2.46
C GLY A 205 20.11 10.00 -1.86
N GLY A 206 19.84 9.52 -0.64
CA GLY A 206 20.75 8.65 0.10
C GLY A 206 20.06 7.62 0.99
N ALA A 207 20.87 6.73 1.60
CA ALA A 207 20.36 5.82 2.62
C ALA A 207 20.04 6.61 3.88
N TRP A 208 18.86 6.41 4.47
CA TRP A 208 18.38 7.26 5.57
C TRP A 208 18.69 6.72 6.97
N GLY A 209 19.27 5.52 7.06
CA GLY A 209 19.61 4.85 8.32
C GLY A 209 18.60 3.81 8.79
N GLY A 210 17.51 3.58 8.04
CA GLY A 210 16.54 2.52 8.32
C GLY A 210 16.12 1.75 7.06
N LEU A 211 15.12 0.89 7.21
CA LEU A 211 14.64 -0.06 6.19
C LEU A 211 13.36 0.40 5.49
N SER A 212 12.50 1.19 6.16
CA SER A 212 11.29 1.74 5.55
C SER A 212 11.03 3.20 5.94
N ALA A 213 11.42 4.13 5.07
CA ALA A 213 11.11 5.55 5.21
C ALA A 213 9.59 5.77 5.21
N ARG A 214 8.85 5.00 4.40
CA ARG A 214 7.39 5.02 4.34
C ARG A 214 6.77 4.78 5.70
N THR A 215 7.12 3.66 6.34
CA THR A 215 6.59 3.31 7.66
C THR A 215 6.95 4.37 8.69
N ALA A 216 8.19 4.87 8.68
CA ALA A 216 8.67 5.86 9.63
C ALA A 216 7.90 7.21 9.57
N VAL A 217 7.52 7.66 8.37
CA VAL A 217 6.84 8.96 8.17
C VAL A 217 5.32 8.86 8.18
N ARG A 218 4.75 7.72 7.76
CA ARG A 218 3.30 7.52 7.57
C ARG A 218 2.60 7.11 8.87
N THR A 219 3.31 6.42 9.77
CA THR A 219 2.71 5.84 10.97
C THR A 219 2.18 6.89 11.95
N GLY A 220 0.98 6.64 12.49
CA GLY A 220 0.30 7.49 13.46
C GLY A 220 -0.80 8.30 12.77
N PRO A 221 -0.47 9.30 11.92
CA PRO A 221 -1.47 10.13 11.25
C PRO A 221 -2.28 9.44 10.14
N ARG A 222 -1.82 8.31 9.60
CA ARG A 222 -2.49 7.55 8.54
C ARG A 222 -2.91 6.18 9.05
N PRO A 223 -4.06 5.65 8.62
CA PRO A 223 -4.53 4.35 9.09
C PRO A 223 -3.61 3.23 8.56
N ALA A 224 -3.34 2.25 9.42
CA ALA A 224 -2.75 0.98 9.00
C ALA A 224 -3.78 0.08 8.32
N VAL A 225 -5.05 0.20 8.77
CA VAL A 225 -6.18 -0.60 8.31
C VAL A 225 -7.40 0.29 8.18
N LEU A 226 -8.19 0.08 7.13
CA LEU A 226 -9.54 0.61 6.99
C LEU A 226 -10.52 -0.55 6.89
N VAL A 227 -11.71 -0.37 7.49
CA VAL A 227 -12.83 -1.30 7.32
C VAL A 227 -14.03 -0.56 6.74
N TYR A 228 -14.71 -1.19 5.80
CA TYR A 228 -15.77 -0.59 5.02
C TYR A 228 -17.12 -1.15 5.46
N LEU A 229 -17.96 -0.27 5.99
CA LEU A 229 -19.28 -0.57 6.53
C LEU A 229 -20.37 -0.18 5.54
N ASP A 230 -21.57 -0.73 5.73
CA ASP A 230 -22.73 -0.29 4.97
C ASP A 230 -23.00 1.21 5.23
N PRO A 231 -23.45 1.99 4.24
CA PRO A 231 -23.77 3.41 4.44
C PRO A 231 -24.82 3.70 5.53
N SER A 232 -25.66 2.70 5.87
CA SER A 232 -26.64 2.81 6.95
C SER A 232 -26.06 2.57 8.35
N ASP A 233 -24.84 2.01 8.43
CA ASP A 233 -24.20 1.68 9.69
C ASP A 233 -23.50 2.89 10.34
N PRO A 234 -23.45 2.96 11.68
CA PRO A 234 -22.68 3.97 12.39
C PRO A 234 -21.17 3.72 12.23
N LEU A 235 -20.43 4.81 11.99
CA LEU A 235 -18.96 4.78 11.98
C LEU A 235 -18.39 4.89 13.39
N GLN A 236 -17.31 4.17 13.66
CA GLN A 236 -16.56 4.31 14.90
C GLN A 236 -15.65 5.55 14.82
N VAL A 237 -15.81 6.46 15.79
CA VAL A 237 -14.97 7.65 15.90
C VAL A 237 -13.53 7.23 16.23
N SER A 238 -12.59 7.63 15.37
CA SER A 238 -11.16 7.34 15.50
C SER A 238 -10.33 8.33 14.67
N ASP A 239 -9.09 8.57 15.11
CA ASP A 239 -8.13 9.42 14.41
C ASP A 239 -6.75 8.72 14.39
N PRO A 240 -6.28 8.23 13.23
CA PRO A 240 -6.92 8.24 11.92
C PRO A 240 -8.18 7.37 11.88
N SER A 241 -8.96 7.44 10.79
CA SER A 241 -10.18 6.64 10.69
C SER A 241 -9.86 5.15 10.67
N LEU A 242 -10.60 4.35 11.45
CA LEU A 242 -10.59 2.90 11.37
C LEU A 242 -11.71 2.39 10.46
N THR A 243 -12.89 3.01 10.54
CA THR A 243 -14.09 2.63 9.79
C THR A 243 -14.43 3.71 8.76
N ARG A 244 -14.87 3.31 7.57
CA ARG A 244 -15.43 4.18 6.52
C ARG A 244 -16.68 3.56 5.93
N HIS A 245 -17.51 4.38 5.30
CA HIS A 245 -18.63 3.85 4.51
C HIS A 245 -18.12 3.30 3.17
N ALA A 246 -18.67 2.17 2.77
CA ALA A 246 -18.53 1.60 1.44
C ALA A 246 -19.07 2.59 0.39
N GLY A 247 -18.29 2.83 -0.67
CA GLY A 247 -18.70 3.65 -1.80
C GLY A 247 -19.52 2.88 -2.84
N ILE A 248 -19.42 1.55 -2.85
CA ILE A 248 -20.24 0.65 -3.67
C ILE A 248 -20.63 -0.61 -2.87
N PRO A 249 -21.69 -1.34 -3.24
CA PRO A 249 -22.14 -2.53 -2.50
C PRO A 249 -21.04 -3.60 -2.34
N ALA A 250 -20.16 -3.76 -3.33
CA ALA A 250 -19.08 -4.75 -3.29
C ALA A 250 -18.01 -4.46 -2.22
N GLU A 251 -17.96 -3.24 -1.69
CA GLU A 251 -17.01 -2.86 -0.62
C GLU A 251 -17.54 -3.13 0.79
N VAL A 252 -18.83 -3.43 0.97
CA VAL A 252 -19.38 -3.71 2.31
C VAL A 252 -18.69 -4.95 2.89
N GLY A 253 -18.12 -4.81 4.09
CA GLY A 253 -17.34 -5.87 4.73
C GLY A 253 -15.90 -5.98 4.23
N ARG A 254 -15.40 -5.03 3.41
CA ARG A 254 -13.99 -4.97 2.99
C ARG A 254 -13.11 -4.53 4.16
N ILE A 255 -12.00 -5.22 4.34
CA ILE A 255 -10.91 -4.90 5.24
C ILE A 255 -9.69 -4.63 4.38
N GLU A 256 -9.15 -3.44 4.50
CA GLU A 256 -8.05 -2.95 3.69
C GLU A 256 -6.82 -2.73 4.57
N PHE A 257 -5.79 -3.55 4.38
CA PHE A 257 -4.51 -3.37 5.05
C PHE A 257 -3.57 -2.54 4.18
N LYS A 258 -3.23 -1.34 4.64
CA LYS A 258 -2.54 -0.30 3.85
C LYS A 258 -1.09 -0.09 4.26
N ALA A 259 -0.61 -0.81 5.28
CA ALA A 259 0.63 -0.44 5.98
C ALA A 259 1.91 -0.99 5.32
N PHE A 260 1.80 -1.96 4.41
CA PHE A 260 2.95 -2.51 3.70
C PHE A 260 3.59 -1.50 2.74
N ASP A 261 4.89 -1.63 2.50
CA ASP A 261 5.57 -0.92 1.42
C ASP A 261 5.30 -1.62 0.09
N ALA A 262 5.23 -0.88 -1.02
CA ALA A 262 5.18 -1.48 -2.34
C ALA A 262 6.50 -2.19 -2.65
N CYS A 263 6.42 -3.43 -3.11
CA CYS A 263 7.53 -4.29 -3.42
C CYS A 263 7.43 -4.83 -4.85
N PRO A 264 8.57 -5.13 -5.50
CA PRO A 264 8.59 -5.60 -6.89
C PRO A 264 8.25 -7.08 -7.05
N ASP A 265 8.04 -7.82 -5.96
CA ASP A 265 7.81 -9.27 -5.95
C ASP A 265 6.33 -9.57 -5.64
N PRO A 266 5.49 -9.87 -6.64
CA PRO A 266 4.08 -10.20 -6.44
C PRO A 266 3.86 -11.43 -5.56
N ALA A 267 4.82 -12.37 -5.50
CA ALA A 267 4.70 -13.56 -4.65
C ALA A 267 4.66 -13.19 -3.16
N LEU A 268 5.34 -12.10 -2.76
CA LEU A 268 5.25 -11.59 -1.40
C LEU A 268 3.83 -11.11 -1.07
N TYR A 269 3.05 -10.60 -2.03
CA TYR A 269 1.66 -10.25 -1.76
C TYR A 269 0.78 -11.47 -1.52
N ALA A 270 1.03 -12.59 -2.21
CA ALA A 270 0.32 -13.85 -1.93
C ALA A 270 0.59 -14.34 -0.49
N GLU A 271 1.86 -14.26 -0.08
CA GLU A 271 2.30 -14.54 1.27
C GLU A 271 1.61 -13.66 2.31
N LEU A 272 1.60 -12.34 2.10
CA LEU A 272 0.99 -11.37 3.01
C LEU A 272 -0.54 -11.50 3.07
N LEU A 273 -1.22 -11.77 1.95
CA LEU A 273 -2.66 -12.03 1.94
C LEU A 273 -3.00 -13.26 2.78
N SER A 274 -2.23 -14.34 2.68
CA SER A 274 -2.43 -15.55 3.49
C SER A 274 -2.24 -15.28 4.98
N LEU A 275 -1.23 -14.47 5.34
CA LEU A 275 -1.02 -14.03 6.72
C LEU A 275 -2.22 -13.24 7.24
N LEU A 276 -2.72 -12.27 6.47
CA LEU A 276 -3.89 -11.48 6.84
C LEU A 276 -5.16 -12.34 6.96
N THR A 277 -5.38 -13.30 6.05
CA THR A 277 -6.50 -14.24 6.15
C THR A 277 -6.47 -15.01 7.46
N GLY A 278 -5.32 -15.58 7.82
CA GLY A 278 -5.15 -16.34 9.06
C GLY A 278 -5.33 -15.46 10.29
N LEU A 279 -4.74 -14.25 10.28
CA LEU A 279 -4.92 -13.30 11.37
C LEU A 279 -6.37 -12.86 11.54
N LEU A 280 -7.16 -12.72 10.47
CA LEU A 280 -8.57 -12.36 10.53
C LEU A 280 -9.47 -13.50 11.03
N ARG A 281 -9.06 -14.76 10.81
CA ARG A 281 -9.72 -15.95 11.35
C ARG A 281 -9.30 -16.27 12.78
N ASP A 282 -8.07 -15.91 13.18
CA ASP A 282 -7.58 -16.10 14.54
C ASP A 282 -8.46 -15.35 15.57
N THR A 283 -8.73 -16.02 16.69
CA THR A 283 -9.46 -15.45 17.84
C THR A 283 -8.62 -15.43 19.11
N THR A 284 -7.35 -15.84 19.05
CA THR A 284 -6.49 -16.03 20.22
C THR A 284 -5.69 -14.79 20.56
N LEU A 285 -5.34 -13.96 19.57
CA LEU A 285 -4.57 -12.74 19.78
C LEU A 285 -5.45 -11.62 20.39
N PRO A 286 -5.14 -11.12 21.60
CA PRO A 286 -6.02 -10.19 22.33
C PRO A 286 -5.81 -8.72 21.97
N GLY A 287 -4.69 -8.36 21.34
CA GLY A 287 -4.32 -6.96 21.11
C GLY A 287 -5.27 -6.23 20.16
N ARG A 288 -5.71 -5.02 20.54
CA ARG A 288 -6.57 -4.13 19.74
C ARG A 288 -6.07 -2.70 19.84
N ARG A 289 -6.05 -1.98 18.72
CA ARG A 289 -5.77 -0.54 18.64
C ARG A 289 -6.54 0.08 17.49
N THR A 290 -7.09 1.27 17.70
CA THR A 290 -7.73 2.05 16.62
C THR A 290 -6.73 2.94 15.89
N THR A 291 -5.65 3.33 16.56
CA THR A 291 -4.57 4.17 16.01
C THR A 291 -3.26 3.37 15.96
N PRO A 292 -2.50 3.42 14.84
CA PRO A 292 -1.20 2.78 14.73
C PRO A 292 -0.21 3.22 15.82
N ASP A 293 0.54 2.27 16.41
CA ASP A 293 1.57 2.60 17.40
C ASP A 293 2.79 3.22 16.70
N ALA A 294 2.85 4.55 16.70
CA ALA A 294 3.88 5.29 15.98
C ALA A 294 5.29 5.06 16.52
N ALA A 295 5.45 4.81 17.82
CA ALA A 295 6.75 4.53 18.41
C ALA A 295 7.25 3.15 17.97
N LEU A 296 6.37 2.14 18.05
CA LEU A 296 6.72 0.78 17.66
C LEU A 296 6.95 0.65 16.15
N HIS A 297 6.15 1.31 15.31
CA HIS A 297 6.40 1.37 13.88
C HIS A 297 7.71 2.06 13.53
N ARG A 298 8.09 3.16 14.19
CA ARG A 298 9.39 3.81 13.94
C ARG A 298 10.56 2.91 14.34
N ARG A 299 10.44 2.20 15.47
CA ARG A 299 11.41 1.18 15.87
C ARG A 299 11.52 0.07 14.82
N ALA A 300 10.38 -0.47 14.38
CA ALA A 300 10.32 -1.45 13.32
C ALA A 300 10.97 -0.92 12.02
N ALA A 301 10.63 0.30 11.60
CA ALA A 301 11.14 0.89 10.35
C ALA A 301 12.67 1.03 10.31
N VAL A 302 13.35 1.08 11.45
CA VAL A 302 14.81 1.15 11.54
C VAL A 302 15.43 -0.25 11.54
N ASP A 303 15.06 -1.09 12.50
CA ASP A 303 15.75 -2.38 12.74
C ASP A 303 15.05 -3.60 12.13
N GLY A 304 13.77 -3.46 11.78
CA GLY A 304 12.93 -4.52 11.23
C GLY A 304 12.97 -5.80 12.06
N LEU A 305 13.23 -6.92 11.39
CA LEU A 305 13.31 -8.25 12.01
C LEU A 305 14.62 -8.51 12.79
N HIS A 306 15.58 -7.57 12.75
CA HIS A 306 16.75 -7.64 13.64
C HIS A 306 16.40 -7.24 15.07
N ASP A 307 15.38 -6.40 15.26
CA ASP A 307 14.83 -6.13 16.57
C ASP A 307 14.15 -7.38 17.15
N ALA A 308 14.57 -7.79 18.35
CA ALA A 308 14.09 -9.02 18.97
C ALA A 308 12.60 -8.97 19.33
N GLY A 309 12.09 -7.80 19.74
CA GLY A 309 10.67 -7.62 20.09
C GLY A 309 9.79 -7.63 18.85
N ILE A 310 10.22 -6.93 17.79
CA ILE A 310 9.51 -6.94 16.51
C ILE A 310 9.46 -8.36 15.93
N ARG A 311 10.59 -9.06 15.92
CA ARG A 311 10.67 -10.44 15.42
C ARG A 311 9.81 -11.40 16.24
N ALA A 312 9.81 -11.28 17.58
CA ALA A 312 8.97 -12.12 18.43
C ALA A 312 7.48 -11.89 18.14
N GLY A 313 7.05 -10.64 17.98
CA GLY A 313 5.68 -10.32 17.59
C GLY A 313 5.31 -10.84 16.20
N ALA A 314 6.24 -10.75 15.23
CA ALA A 314 6.04 -11.29 13.88
C ALA A 314 5.88 -12.82 13.91
N CYS A 315 6.72 -13.52 14.69
CA CYS A 315 6.59 -14.97 14.89
C CYS A 315 5.24 -15.34 15.51
N ALA A 316 4.82 -14.65 16.57
CA ALA A 316 3.56 -14.92 17.26
C ALA A 316 2.35 -14.69 16.34
N ALA A 317 2.38 -13.62 15.53
CA ALA A 317 1.35 -13.36 14.52
C ALA A 317 1.29 -14.48 13.47
N LEU A 318 2.45 -14.93 12.99
CA LEU A 318 2.54 -16.00 11.99
C LEU A 318 2.11 -17.36 12.56
N ASP A 319 2.43 -17.66 13.82
CA ASP A 319 1.99 -18.88 14.51
C ASP A 319 0.46 -18.90 14.64
N ALA A 320 -0.14 -17.82 15.12
CA ALA A 320 -1.59 -17.70 15.26
C ALA A 320 -2.31 -17.81 13.90
N ALA A 321 -1.76 -17.19 12.85
CA ALA A 321 -2.30 -17.30 11.50
C ALA A 321 -2.24 -18.74 10.97
N ALA A 322 -1.13 -19.44 11.19
CA ALA A 322 -0.96 -20.83 10.76
C ALA A 322 -1.91 -21.77 11.51
N ASP A 323 -2.11 -21.57 12.81
CA ASP A 323 -3.06 -22.34 13.59
C ASP A 323 -4.51 -22.11 13.14
N ALA A 324 -4.87 -20.86 12.84
CA ALA A 324 -6.21 -20.50 12.35
C ALA A 324 -6.51 -21.04 10.94
N LEU A 325 -5.49 -21.37 10.15
CA LEU A 325 -5.57 -21.90 8.79
C LEU A 325 -5.23 -23.39 8.71
N ARG A 326 -5.31 -24.10 9.84
CA ARG A 326 -5.05 -25.53 9.90
C ARG A 326 -5.99 -26.28 8.95
N GLY A 327 -5.42 -27.02 8.00
CA GLY A 327 -6.16 -27.75 6.98
C GLY A 327 -6.23 -27.05 5.62
N GLU A 328 -5.63 -25.86 5.47
CA GLU A 328 -5.56 -25.12 4.21
C GLU A 328 -4.10 -25.09 3.69
N PRO A 329 -3.63 -26.17 3.03
CA PRO A 329 -2.21 -26.38 2.73
C PRO A 329 -1.59 -25.25 1.90
N GLU A 330 -2.31 -24.71 0.92
CA GLU A 330 -1.80 -23.63 0.07
C GLU A 330 -1.50 -22.36 0.87
N HIS A 331 -2.33 -22.02 1.87
CA HIS A 331 -2.02 -20.90 2.76
C HIS A 331 -0.84 -21.24 3.66
N LEU A 332 -0.80 -22.45 4.23
CA LEU A 332 0.29 -22.88 5.11
C LEU A 332 1.64 -22.86 4.39
N ASP A 333 1.69 -23.20 3.11
CA ASP A 333 2.91 -23.17 2.30
C ASP A 333 3.45 -21.74 2.16
N ARG A 334 2.56 -20.78 1.91
CA ARG A 334 2.91 -19.35 1.86
C ARG A 334 3.35 -18.84 3.23
N LEU A 335 2.71 -19.26 4.32
CA LEU A 335 3.15 -18.92 5.69
C LEU A 335 4.51 -19.54 6.04
N ARG A 336 4.84 -20.74 5.54
CA ARG A 336 6.18 -21.34 5.68
C ARG A 336 7.24 -20.52 4.96
N SER A 337 6.93 -19.95 3.79
CA SER A 337 7.84 -19.02 3.10
C SER A 337 8.12 -17.77 3.95
N LEU A 338 7.06 -17.15 4.50
CA LEU A 338 7.21 -16.02 5.43
C LEU A 338 8.02 -16.37 6.68
N ARG A 339 7.82 -17.57 7.24
CA ARG A 339 8.62 -18.06 8.37
C ARG A 339 10.11 -18.02 8.04
N GLY A 340 10.49 -18.55 6.88
CA GLY A 340 11.87 -18.54 6.43
C GLY A 340 12.44 -17.13 6.32
N ARG A 341 11.66 -16.16 5.81
CA ARG A 341 12.06 -14.74 5.77
C ARG A 341 12.28 -14.18 7.18
N ILE A 342 11.39 -14.46 8.13
CA ILE A 342 11.51 -14.02 9.52
C ILE A 342 12.75 -14.59 10.19
N GLU A 343 13.02 -15.88 10.01
CA GLU A 343 14.18 -16.59 10.57
C GLU A 343 15.50 -16.03 10.04
N ARG A 344 15.57 -15.78 8.73
CA ARG A 344 16.72 -15.13 8.07
C ARG A 344 16.78 -13.62 8.30
N ARG A 345 15.72 -13.03 8.86
CA ARG A 345 15.56 -11.59 9.13
C ARG A 345 15.63 -10.76 7.85
N GLU A 346 15.07 -11.30 6.79
CA GLU A 346 15.15 -10.76 5.44
C GLU A 346 14.00 -9.81 5.12
N CYS A 347 14.30 -8.72 4.41
CA CYS A 347 13.32 -7.89 3.75
C CYS A 347 13.89 -7.24 2.48
N PRO A 348 13.04 -6.82 1.52
CA PRO A 348 13.49 -6.24 0.25
C PRO A 348 14.48 -5.07 0.39
N ALA A 349 14.35 -4.26 1.44
CA ALA A 349 15.22 -3.13 1.72
C ALA A 349 16.70 -3.52 1.88
N GLN A 350 16.98 -4.72 2.42
CA GLN A 350 18.35 -5.19 2.60
C GLN A 350 19.03 -5.48 1.25
N ASP A 351 18.29 -6.03 0.29
CA ASP A 351 18.77 -6.28 -1.07
C ASP A 351 19.04 -4.98 -1.80
N LEU A 352 18.16 -3.98 -1.65
CA LEU A 352 18.34 -2.65 -2.21
C LEU A 352 19.59 -1.95 -1.63
N LEU A 353 19.81 -2.05 -0.32
CA LEU A 353 21.02 -1.55 0.35
C LEU A 353 22.29 -2.29 -0.13
N ALA A 354 22.23 -3.61 -0.29
CA ALA A 354 23.35 -4.41 -0.77
C ALA A 354 23.70 -4.07 -2.23
N ARG A 355 22.69 -3.91 -3.10
CA ARG A 355 22.86 -3.47 -4.49
C ARG A 355 23.52 -2.10 -4.55
N ARG A 356 23.07 -1.14 -3.72
CA ARG A 356 23.66 0.20 -3.66
C ARG A 356 25.13 0.19 -3.22
N ARG A 357 25.47 -0.63 -2.21
CA ARG A 357 26.86 -0.81 -1.75
C ARG A 357 27.79 -1.36 -2.84
N ARG A 358 27.27 -2.22 -3.71
CA ARG A 358 27.98 -2.74 -4.90
C ARG A 358 28.06 -1.74 -6.07
N GLY A 359 27.59 -0.50 -5.89
CA GLY A 359 27.62 0.54 -6.92
C GLY A 359 26.46 0.48 -7.92
N GLY A 360 25.53 -0.47 -7.78
CA GLY A 360 24.38 -0.58 -8.68
C GLY A 360 23.38 0.58 -8.54
N PRO A 361 22.59 0.85 -9.59
CA PRO A 361 21.50 1.82 -9.51
C PRO A 361 20.40 1.27 -8.60
N VAL A 362 19.67 2.17 -7.93
CA VAL A 362 18.50 1.81 -7.13
C VAL A 362 17.45 2.89 -7.31
N ALA A 363 16.31 2.56 -7.90
CA ALA A 363 15.10 3.38 -7.90
C ALA A 363 15.35 4.89 -8.14
N GLY A 364 15.70 5.31 -9.36
CA GLY A 364 15.96 6.73 -9.62
C GLY A 364 17.28 7.28 -9.07
N LEU A 365 18.01 6.53 -8.23
CA LEU A 365 19.38 6.85 -7.82
C LEU A 365 20.36 6.24 -8.83
N PRO A 366 21.14 7.06 -9.56
CA PRO A 366 22.12 6.57 -10.53
C PRO A 366 23.21 5.78 -9.82
N ALA A 367 23.88 4.87 -10.54
CA ALA A 367 25.03 4.12 -10.03
C ALA A 367 26.06 5.06 -9.37
N ARG A 368 26.67 4.64 -8.25
CA ARG A 368 27.77 5.44 -7.68
C ARG A 368 28.98 5.30 -8.58
N THR A 369 29.51 6.40 -9.10
CA THR A 369 30.85 6.39 -9.68
C THR A 369 31.82 5.92 -8.58
N PRO A 370 32.63 4.87 -8.79
CA PRO A 370 33.62 4.49 -7.80
C PRO A 370 34.52 5.68 -7.55
N ALA A 371 34.73 6.02 -6.27
CA ALA A 371 35.69 7.04 -5.90
C ALA A 371 37.05 6.62 -6.46
N ILE A 372 37.63 7.45 -7.33
CA ILE A 372 39.02 7.29 -7.75
C ILE A 372 39.85 7.40 -6.47
N ARG A 373 40.46 6.29 -6.05
CA ARG A 373 41.31 6.24 -4.85
C ARG A 373 42.66 6.85 -5.13
#